data_AF-A0A8H9P0V1-F1
#
_entry.id   AF-A0A8H9P0V1-F1
#
_cell.length_a   1.000
_cell.length_b   1.000
_cell.length_c   1.000
_cell.angle_alpha   90.00
_cell.angle_beta   90.00
_cell.angle_gamma   90.00
#
_symmetry.space_group_name_H-M   'P 1'
#
loop_
_entity.id
_entity.type
_entity.pdbx_description
1 polymer ?
#
loop_
_entity_poly.entity_id
_entity_poly.type
_entity_poly.pdbx_seq_one_letter_code
_entity_poly.pdbx_strand_id
1 'polypeptide(L)'
;GIQLPVTKLLINCMEYDNLSVETLAEVKAIVEDKRYSAHADKIHIDLLETCIYDLTVYVLGHVKGVPVHRLEKNTRRKSDSAFTSMYQLACELFPEWKTNFDALANAGGEE
;
A
#
# COMPACT_ATOMS: atom_id res chain seq x y z
N GLY A 1 -27.11 -2.38 -18.92
CA GLY A 1 -26.54 -1.36 -18.00
C GLY A 1 -25.04 -1.53 -17.96
N ILE A 2 -24.29 -0.49 -17.60
CA ILE A 2 -22.83 -0.57 -17.44
C ILE A 2 -22.53 -1.29 -16.12
N GLN A 3 -21.64 -2.27 -16.16
CA GLN A 3 -21.11 -2.91 -14.95
C GLN A 3 -20.07 -1.97 -14.33
N LEU A 4 -20.26 -1.63 -13.05
CA LEU A 4 -19.28 -0.83 -12.33
C LEU A 4 -18.02 -1.68 -12.06
N PRO A 5 -16.83 -1.09 -12.16
CA PRO A 5 -15.59 -1.81 -11.86
C PRO A 5 -15.48 -2.09 -10.36
N VAL A 6 -14.79 -3.17 -10.03
CA VAL A 6 -14.33 -3.41 -8.66
C VAL A 6 -13.35 -2.30 -8.28
N THR A 7 -13.63 -1.61 -7.18
CA THR A 7 -12.81 -0.48 -6.72
C THR A 7 -12.04 -0.89 -5.48
N LYS A 8 -10.73 -0.66 -5.49
CA LYS A 8 -9.85 -0.86 -4.32
C LYS A 8 -9.39 0.50 -3.78
N LEU A 9 -9.42 0.67 -2.46
CA LEU A 9 -8.99 1.88 -1.77
C LEU A 9 -7.61 1.65 -1.12
N LEU A 10 -6.64 2.51 -1.41
CA LEU A 10 -5.31 2.49 -0.81
C LEU A 10 -5.16 3.69 0.14
N ILE A 11 -4.63 3.46 1.33
CA ILE A 11 -4.25 4.53 2.26
C ILE A 11 -2.81 4.93 1.98
N ASN A 12 -2.61 6.20 1.61
CA ASN A 12 -1.31 6.75 1.26
C ASN A 12 -0.97 7.97 2.12
N CYS A 13 0.32 8.24 2.30
CA CYS A 13 0.84 9.28 3.19
C CYS A 13 0.38 9.11 4.64
N MET A 14 0.37 7.86 5.12
CA MET A 14 0.04 7.56 6.51
C MET A 14 1.14 8.07 7.45
N GLU A 15 0.76 8.76 8.52
CA GLU A 15 1.68 9.17 9.59
C GLU A 15 1.61 8.18 10.77
N TYR A 16 2.58 8.23 11.69
CA TYR A 16 2.57 7.37 12.89
C TYR A 16 1.87 8.01 14.09
N ASP A 17 1.17 9.13 13.88
CA ASP A 17 0.48 9.81 14.96
C ASP A 17 -0.87 9.16 15.29
N ASN A 18 -1.38 9.45 16.49
CA ASN A 18 -2.62 8.86 16.98
C ASN A 18 -3.81 9.24 16.10
N LEU A 19 -3.84 10.49 15.59
CA LEU A 19 -4.94 10.99 14.77
C LEU A 19 -5.06 10.20 13.45
N SER A 20 -3.93 9.89 12.82
CA SER A 20 -3.88 9.13 11.57
C SER A 20 -4.29 7.68 11.80
N VAL A 21 -3.89 7.07 12.92
CA VAL A 21 -4.31 5.71 13.30
C VAL A 21 -5.81 5.65 13.58
N GLU A 22 -6.36 6.61 14.33
CA GLU A 22 -7.80 6.71 14.59
C GLU A 22 -8.58 6.95 13.29
N THR A 23 -8.07 7.81 12.41
CA THR A 23 -8.68 8.06 11.10
C THR A 23 -8.70 6.80 10.24
N LEU A 24 -7.63 6.00 10.25
CA LEU A 24 -7.61 4.71 9.56
C LEU A 24 -8.68 3.75 10.10
N ALA A 25 -8.84 3.67 11.42
CA ALA A 25 -9.86 2.85 12.04
C ALA A 25 -11.28 3.29 11.66
N GLU A 26 -11.55 4.61 11.63
CA GLU A 26 -12.81 5.18 11.17
C GLU A 26 -13.07 4.85 9.68
N VAL A 27 -12.06 4.97 8.82
CA VAL A 27 -12.18 4.61 7.39
C VAL A 27 -12.49 3.12 7.22
N LYS A 28 -11.81 2.24 7.97
CA LYS A 28 -12.10 0.80 7.99
C LYS A 28 -13.57 0.55 8.34
N ALA A 29 -14.06 1.16 9.41
CA ALA A 29 -15.45 1.05 9.82
C ALA A 29 -16.42 1.59 8.77
N ILE A 30 -16.12 2.72 8.11
CA ILE A 30 -16.98 3.29 7.04
C ILE A 30 -17.12 2.30 5.87
N VAL A 31 -16.03 1.65 5.47
CA VAL A 31 -16.02 0.69 4.36
C VAL A 31 -16.76 -0.59 4.75
N GLU A 32 -16.46 -1.16 5.92
CA GLU A 32 -17.10 -2.39 6.44
C GLU A 32 -18.61 -2.20 6.65
N ASP A 33 -19.02 -1.09 7.26
CA ASP A 33 -20.42 -0.74 7.52
C ASP A 33 -21.15 -0.23 6.26
N LYS A 34 -20.45 -0.12 5.12
CA LYS A 34 -20.99 0.43 3.86
C LYS A 34 -21.54 1.86 3.98
N ARG A 35 -21.02 2.65 4.92
CA ARG A 35 -21.45 4.04 5.19
C ARG A 35 -21.01 5.05 4.14
N TYR A 36 -20.25 4.63 3.13
CA TYR A 36 -19.76 5.50 2.05
C TYR A 36 -20.80 5.86 0.98
N SER A 37 -21.92 5.13 0.87
CA SER A 37 -22.97 5.44 -0.12
C SER A 37 -24.32 4.78 0.19
N ALA A 38 -25.41 5.46 -0.16
CA ALA A 38 -26.75 4.85 -0.19
C ALA A 38 -26.90 3.73 -1.24
N HIS A 39 -25.93 3.59 -2.16
CA HIS A 39 -25.89 2.57 -3.21
C HIS A 39 -24.74 1.57 -3.01
N ALA A 40 -24.31 1.34 -1.77
CA ALA A 40 -23.24 0.39 -1.45
C ALA A 40 -23.61 -1.10 -1.69
N ASP A 41 -24.84 -1.37 -2.10
CA ASP A 41 -25.27 -2.65 -2.69
C ASP A 41 -24.80 -2.80 -4.15
N LYS A 42 -24.56 -1.69 -4.85
CA LYS A 42 -24.14 -1.63 -6.26
C LYS A 42 -22.70 -1.18 -6.45
N ILE A 43 -22.18 -0.36 -5.54
CA ILE A 43 -20.81 0.13 -5.52
C ILE A 43 -20.05 -0.66 -4.46
N HIS A 44 -19.08 -1.47 -4.88
CA HIS A 44 -18.25 -2.24 -3.97
C HIS A 44 -16.85 -1.60 -3.89
N ILE A 45 -16.45 -1.27 -2.67
CA ILE A 45 -15.13 -0.74 -2.33
C ILE A 45 -14.46 -1.75 -1.40
N ASP A 46 -13.29 -2.23 -1.81
CA ASP A 46 -12.40 -3.04 -0.97
C ASP A 46 -11.26 -2.17 -0.47
N LEU A 47 -11.15 -2.02 0.85
CA LEU A 47 -10.01 -1.34 1.45
C LEU A 47 -8.81 -2.30 1.47
N LEU A 48 -7.68 -1.85 0.93
CA LEU A 48 -6.43 -2.58 1.00
C LEU A 48 -5.87 -2.53 2.42
N GLU A 49 -5.31 -3.65 2.90
CA GLU A 49 -4.64 -3.74 4.19
C GLU A 49 -3.30 -2.99 4.19
N THR A 50 -2.62 -2.96 3.03
CA THR A 50 -1.34 -2.26 2.93
C THR A 50 -1.53 -0.74 3.03
N CYS A 51 -0.80 -0.09 3.94
CA CYS A 51 -0.70 1.37 4.04
C CYS A 51 0.66 1.86 3.54
N ILE A 52 0.67 3.00 2.83
CA ILE A 52 1.90 3.67 2.44
C ILE A 52 2.17 4.82 3.39
N TYR A 53 3.21 4.68 4.22
CA TYR A 53 3.60 5.71 5.18
C TYR A 53 4.34 6.88 4.50
N ASP A 54 4.21 8.07 5.08
CA ASP A 54 4.93 9.26 4.62
C ASP A 54 6.42 9.16 5.02
N LEU A 55 7.20 8.53 4.13
CA LEU A 55 8.63 8.35 4.32
C LEU A 55 9.41 9.31 3.42
N THR A 56 10.41 9.99 4.00
CA THR A 56 11.34 10.87 3.26
C THR A 56 12.03 10.20 2.07
N VAL A 57 12.12 8.87 2.05
CA VAL A 57 12.70 8.12 0.93
C VAL A 57 11.86 8.21 -0.35
N TYR A 58 10.54 8.42 -0.26
CA TYR A 58 9.69 8.69 -1.43
C TYR A 58 10.09 10.01 -2.11
N VAL A 59 10.40 11.04 -1.32
CA VAL A 59 10.94 12.32 -1.83
C VAL A 59 12.30 12.10 -2.49
N LEU A 60 13.18 11.30 -1.87
CA LEU A 60 14.49 10.96 -2.45
C LEU A 60 14.35 10.22 -3.79
N GLY A 61 13.43 9.27 -3.87
CA GLY A 61 13.08 8.56 -5.11
C GLY A 61 12.66 9.52 -6.22
N HIS A 62 11.80 10.47 -5.88
CA HIS A 62 11.37 11.52 -6.79
C HIS A 62 12.55 12.37 -7.30
N VAL A 63 13.39 12.89 -6.40
CA VAL A 63 14.56 13.71 -6.75
C VAL A 63 15.54 12.95 -7.66
N LYS A 64 15.72 11.64 -7.43
CA LYS A 64 16.62 10.80 -8.24
C LYS A 64 15.99 10.29 -9.54
N GLY A 65 14.69 10.44 -9.74
CA GLY A 65 13.97 9.84 -10.87
C GLY A 65 13.99 8.31 -10.85
N VAL A 66 14.11 7.70 -9.67
CA VAL A 66 14.21 6.24 -9.51
C VAL A 66 13.06 5.75 -8.63
N PRO A 67 12.35 4.67 -9.00
CA PRO A 67 11.35 4.05 -8.14
C PRO A 67 11.93 3.71 -6.77
N VAL A 68 11.25 4.16 -5.72
CA VAL A 68 11.75 4.14 -4.34
C VAL A 68 12.18 2.75 -3.86
N HIS A 69 11.47 1.70 -4.27
CA HIS A 69 11.78 0.31 -3.90
C HIS A 69 13.19 -0.13 -4.37
N ARG A 70 13.75 0.54 -5.39
CA ARG A 70 15.13 0.28 -5.86
C ARG A 70 16.19 0.99 -5.02
N LEU A 71 15.83 2.05 -4.31
CA LEU A 71 16.76 2.78 -3.44
C LEU A 71 16.97 2.08 -2.09
N GLU A 72 16.02 1.23 -1.69
CA GLU A 72 16.03 0.59 -0.36
C GLU A 72 16.35 -0.90 -0.36
N LYS A 73 16.81 -1.46 -1.48
CA LYS A 73 17.23 -2.87 -1.50
C LYS A 73 18.46 -3.14 -0.61
N ASN A 74 19.31 -2.12 -0.41
CA ASN A 74 20.62 -2.21 0.28
C ASN A 74 20.75 -1.24 1.48
N THR A 75 19.73 -1.13 2.33
CA THR A 75 19.77 -0.24 3.51
C THR A 75 19.87 -1.03 4.82
N ARG A 76 20.68 -0.51 5.76
CA ARG A 76 20.82 -1.01 7.13
C ARG A 76 19.76 -0.47 8.10
N ARG A 77 18.78 0.31 7.61
CA ARG A 77 17.75 0.90 8.47
C ARG A 77 16.76 -0.15 8.98
N LYS A 78 16.27 0.08 10.20
CA LYS A 78 15.21 -0.69 10.88
C LYS A 78 13.81 -0.09 10.73
N SER A 79 13.65 1.02 9.99
CA SER A 79 12.34 1.61 9.72
C SER A 79 11.59 0.79 8.68
N ASP A 80 10.25 0.92 8.63
CA ASP A 80 9.46 0.38 7.54
C ASP A 80 10.07 0.84 6.21
N SER A 81 10.40 -0.14 5.35
CA SER A 81 11.02 0.17 4.06
C SER A 81 9.94 0.39 3.03
N ALA A 82 10.12 1.38 2.17
CA ALA A 82 9.28 1.57 0.99
C ALA A 82 9.32 0.33 0.09
N PHE A 83 10.41 -0.44 0.09
CA PHE A 83 10.43 -1.75 -0.55
C PHE A 83 9.38 -2.70 0.06
N THR A 84 9.33 -2.82 1.39
CA THR A 84 8.38 -3.68 2.11
C THR A 84 6.94 -3.30 1.80
N SER A 85 6.57 -2.03 1.91
CA SER A 85 5.20 -1.57 1.62
C SER A 85 4.83 -1.79 0.15
N MET A 86 5.75 -1.53 -0.79
CA MET A 86 5.51 -1.79 -2.22
C MET A 86 5.38 -3.30 -2.51
N TYR A 87 6.18 -4.14 -1.86
CA TYR A 87 6.11 -5.60 -1.99
C TYR A 87 4.79 -6.15 -1.44
N GLN A 88 4.36 -5.69 -0.25
CA GLN A 88 3.08 -6.07 0.36
C GLN A 88 1.91 -5.67 -0.54
N LEU A 89 1.91 -4.43 -1.03
CA LEU A 89 0.89 -3.92 -1.95
C LEU A 89 0.85 -4.74 -3.25
N ALA A 90 2.01 -5.08 -3.82
CA ALA A 90 2.08 -5.90 -5.02
C ALA A 90 1.51 -7.30 -4.80
N CYS A 91 1.84 -7.94 -3.66
CA CYS A 91 1.31 -9.26 -3.30
C CYS A 91 -0.21 -9.22 -3.03
N GLU A 92 -0.71 -8.13 -2.47
CA GLU A 92 -2.13 -7.94 -2.19
C GLU A 92 -2.93 -7.68 -3.48
N LEU A 93 -2.37 -6.92 -4.42
CA LEU A 93 -3.02 -6.64 -5.70
C LEU A 93 -2.96 -7.82 -6.67
N PHE A 94 -1.84 -8.55 -6.69
CA PHE A 94 -1.55 -9.63 -7.64
C PHE A 94 -1.04 -10.88 -6.91
N PRO A 95 -1.88 -11.54 -6.10
CA PRO A 95 -1.49 -12.71 -5.31
C PRO A 95 -0.95 -13.85 -6.18
N GLU A 96 -1.41 -13.97 -7.43
CA GLU A 96 -0.94 -14.95 -8.41
C GLU A 96 0.55 -14.81 -8.75
N TRP A 97 1.14 -13.63 -8.53
CA TRP A 97 2.56 -13.34 -8.82
C TRP A 97 3.41 -13.29 -7.57
N LYS A 98 2.86 -13.63 -6.39
CA LYS A 98 3.56 -13.56 -5.11
C LYS A 98 4.90 -14.28 -5.14
N THR A 99 5.00 -15.48 -5.71
CA THR A 99 6.27 -16.22 -5.82
C THR A 99 7.34 -15.44 -6.59
N ASN A 100 6.96 -14.68 -7.61
CA ASN A 100 7.89 -13.86 -8.39
C ASN A 100 8.37 -12.65 -7.57
N PHE A 101 7.46 -12.03 -6.80
CA PHE A 101 7.81 -10.95 -5.88
C PHE A 101 8.71 -11.45 -4.75
N ASP A 102 8.43 -12.63 -4.20
CA ASP A 102 9.25 -13.30 -3.18
C ASP A 102 10.67 -13.52 -3.70
N ALA A 103 10.81 -14.04 -4.93
CA ALA A 103 12.11 -14.23 -5.57
C ALA A 103 12.87 -12.90 -5.75
N LEU A 104 12.18 -11.83 -6.19
CA LEU A 104 12.79 -10.50 -6.35
C LEU A 104 13.29 -9.92 -5.02
N ALA A 105 12.52 -10.10 -3.95
CA ALA A 105 12.86 -9.66 -2.60
C ALA A 105 14.09 -10.40 -2.06
N ASN A 106 14.14 -11.72 -2.25
CA ASN A 106 15.25 -12.55 -1.76
C ASN A 106 16.55 -12.36 -2.56
N ALA A 107 16.47 -12.04 -3.85
CA ALA A 107 17.63 -11.79 -4.70
C ALA A 107 18.40 -10.49 -4.39
N GLY A 108 17.97 -9.68 -3.42
CA GLY A 108 18.64 -8.43 -3.03
C GLY A 108 19.83 -8.59 -2.07
N GLY A 109 20.17 -9.81 -1.64
CA GLY A 109 21.23 -10.07 -0.65
C GLY A 109 22.60 -10.45 -1.22
N GLU A 110 22.73 -10.60 -2.54
CA GLU A 110 23.94 -11.09 -3.22
C GLU A 110 24.34 -10.15 -4.38
N GLU A 111 24.71 -8.90 -4.07
CA GLU A 111 25.54 -8.06 -4.96
C GLU A 111 26.56 -7.25 -4.15
#